data_AF-A0A2E0S1A6-F1
#
_entry.id   AF-A0A2E0S1A6-F1
#
_cell.length_a   1.000
_cell.length_b   1.000
_cell.length_c   1.000
_cell.angle_alpha   90.00
_cell.angle_beta   90.00
_cell.angle_gamma   90.00
#
_symmetry.space_group_name_H-M   'P 1'
#
loop_
_entity.id
_entity.type
_entity.pdbx_description
1 polymer ?
#
loop_
_entity_poly.entity_id
_entity_poly.type
_entity_poly.pdbx_seq_one_letter_code
_entity_poly.pdbx_strand_id
1 'polypeptide(L)'
;MNTCNNCQKENDSHSKFCIFCGSPVDSVSIDQSDSSDTIASEDIVSVDNLENLTHQLSSMNKKFVQLENRILRLEKTLSGKP
;
A
#
# COMPACT_ATOMS: atom_id res chain seq x y z
N MET A 1 25.22 -9.25 -7.74
CA MET A 1 24.03 -8.39 -7.58
C MET A 1 22.98 -8.78 -8.59
N ASN A 2 21.71 -8.74 -8.22
CA ASN A 2 20.60 -8.93 -9.15
C ASN A 2 19.65 -7.72 -9.04
N THR A 3 19.40 -7.02 -10.14
CA THR A 3 18.53 -5.84 -10.13
C THR A 3 17.09 -6.28 -10.34
N CYS A 4 16.19 -5.82 -9.46
CA CYS A 4 14.78 -6.15 -9.59
C CYS A 4 14.16 -5.51 -10.85
N ASN A 5 13.58 -6.31 -11.73
CA ASN A 5 12.91 -5.82 -12.94
C ASN A 5 11.66 -4.96 -12.66
N ASN A 6 11.05 -5.11 -11.48
CA ASN A 6 9.87 -4.33 -11.10
C ASN A 6 10.25 -2.93 -10.58
N CYS A 7 11.13 -2.84 -9.57
CA CYS A 7 11.44 -1.55 -8.91
C CYS A 7 12.84 -1.00 -9.20
N GLN A 8 13.64 -1.70 -10.02
CA GLN A 8 14.98 -1.33 -10.47
C GLN A 8 16.01 -1.12 -9.35
N LYS A 9 15.70 -1.58 -8.13
CA LYS A 9 16.64 -1.60 -7.01
C LYS A 9 17.51 -2.84 -7.06
N GLU A 10 18.76 -2.65 -6.65
CA GLU A 10 19.74 -3.72 -6.54
C GLU A 10 19.40 -4.64 -5.37
N ASN A 11 19.39 -5.95 -5.62
CA ASN A 11 19.11 -6.99 -4.64
C ASN A 11 20.28 -7.96 -4.52
N ASP A 12 20.28 -8.73 -3.44
CA ASP A 12 21.20 -9.84 -3.26
C ASP A 12 21.05 -10.86 -4.40
N SER A 13 22.18 -11.42 -4.86
CA SER A 13 22.21 -12.37 -5.98
C SER A 13 21.50 -13.70 -5.71
N HIS A 14 21.27 -14.07 -4.45
CA HIS A 14 20.57 -15.30 -4.06
C HIS A 14 19.14 -15.05 -3.57
N SER A 15 18.69 -13.80 -3.55
CA SER A 15 17.33 -13.46 -3.13
C SER A 15 16.30 -13.91 -4.17
N LYS A 16 15.39 -14.79 -3.74
CA LYS A 16 14.22 -15.22 -4.55
C LYS A 16 13.19 -14.10 -4.76
N PHE A 17 13.17 -13.12 -3.87
CA PHE A 17 12.24 -11.98 -3.88
C PHE A 17 12.99 -10.67 -3.62
N CYS A 18 12.47 -9.56 -4.16
CA CYS A 18 13.02 -8.23 -3.97
C CYS A 18 12.76 -7.75 -2.54
N ILE A 19 13.81 -7.41 -1.80
CA ILE A 19 13.68 -6.92 -0.42
C ILE A 19 12.97 -5.57 -0.32
N PHE A 20 12.81 -4.85 -1.43
CA PHE A 20 12.20 -3.51 -1.45
C PHE A 20 10.73 -3.50 -1.87
N CYS A 21 10.31 -4.41 -2.75
CA CYS A 21 8.94 -4.44 -3.27
C CYS A 21 8.26 -5.81 -3.16
N GLY A 22 8.97 -6.85 -2.70
CA GLY A 22 8.43 -8.21 -2.52
C GLY A 22 8.19 -9.00 -3.80
N SER A 23 8.44 -8.43 -4.99
CA SER A 23 8.27 -9.13 -6.26
C SER A 23 9.28 -10.27 -6.42
N PRO A 24 8.92 -11.38 -7.08
CA PRO A 24 9.88 -12.42 -7.44
C PRO A 24 11.05 -11.80 -8.22
N VAL A 25 12.25 -12.25 -7.92
CA VAL A 25 13.46 -11.86 -8.65
C VAL A 25 13.80 -13.05 -9.51
N ASP A 26 13.46 -12.95 -10.79
CA ASP A 26 13.64 -14.02 -11.78
C ASP A 26 15.10 -14.46 -11.78
N SER A 27 15.35 -15.54 -11.05
CA SER A 27 16.64 -16.20 -10.92
C SER A 27 16.41 -17.65 -11.29
N VAL A 28 16.19 -17.88 -12.59
CA VAL A 28 16.06 -19.23 -13.11
C VAL A 28 17.12 -19.43 -14.20
N SER A 29 18.18 -20.14 -13.84
CA SER A 29 18.88 -21.01 -14.77
C SER A 29 18.37 -22.42 -14.49
N ILE A 30 17.47 -22.93 -15.34
CA ILE A 30 17.37 -24.32 -15.82
C ILE A 30 16.31 -24.30 -16.92
N ASP A 31 16.74 -24.71 -18.11
CA ASP A 31 15.99 -24.78 -19.36
C ASP A 31 14.76 -25.71 -19.29
N GLN A 32 13.60 -25.23 -19.77
CA GLN A 32 12.85 -25.89 -20.85
C GLN A 32 11.72 -24.99 -21.41
N SER A 33 11.88 -24.70 -22.70
CA SER A 33 10.91 -24.32 -23.75
C SER A 33 9.42 -24.55 -23.48
N ASP A 34 8.57 -23.53 -23.64
CA ASP A 34 7.97 -23.19 -24.95
C ASP A 34 7.03 -21.97 -24.89
N SER A 35 7.23 -21.08 -25.86
CA SER A 35 6.22 -20.28 -26.58
C SER A 35 5.50 -19.09 -25.91
N SER A 36 5.97 -17.90 -26.31
CA SER A 36 5.19 -16.81 -26.91
C SER A 36 4.37 -15.89 -26.01
N ASP A 37 4.98 -14.75 -25.70
CA ASP A 37 4.42 -13.39 -25.75
C ASP A 37 2.89 -13.22 -25.66
N THR A 38 2.44 -12.61 -24.56
CA THR A 38 1.62 -11.40 -24.69
C THR A 38 1.84 -10.49 -23.48
N ILE A 39 2.70 -9.49 -23.67
CA ILE A 39 2.62 -8.24 -22.92
C ILE A 39 1.33 -7.56 -23.41
N ALA A 40 0.27 -7.64 -22.61
CA ALA A 40 -0.80 -6.68 -22.65
C ALA A 40 -0.54 -5.66 -21.54
N SER A 41 -0.24 -4.44 -21.95
CA SER A 41 -0.15 -3.26 -21.10
C SER A 41 -1.45 -3.09 -20.31
N GLU A 42 -1.40 -3.24 -18.98
CA GLU A 42 -2.44 -2.75 -18.09
C GLU A 42 -2.06 -1.34 -17.63
N ASP A 43 -2.15 -0.38 -18.56
CA ASP A 43 -2.18 1.03 -18.23
C ASP A 43 -3.59 1.38 -17.70
N ILE A 44 -3.61 1.87 -16.45
CA ILE A 44 -4.63 2.73 -15.81
C ILE A 44 -5.93 2.06 -15.31
N VAL A 45 -5.87 1.31 -14.19
CA VAL A 45 -7.03 1.22 -13.25
C VAL A 45 -6.56 1.09 -11.80
N SER A 46 -6.24 2.21 -11.14
CA SER A 46 -6.16 2.24 -9.66
C SER A 46 -6.65 3.55 -9.02
N VAL A 47 -7.31 4.40 -9.82
CA VAL A 47 -7.89 5.67 -9.35
C VAL A 47 -8.97 5.43 -8.28
N ASP A 48 -9.74 4.34 -8.43
CA ASP A 48 -10.80 3.98 -7.49
C ASP A 48 -10.26 3.67 -6.08
N ASN A 49 -9.06 3.11 -5.98
CA ASN A 49 -8.44 2.81 -4.69
C ASN A 49 -7.95 4.08 -3.98
N LEU A 50 -7.41 5.05 -4.74
CA LEU A 50 -6.98 6.33 -4.20
C LEU A 50 -8.16 7.19 -3.74
N GLU A 51 -9.25 7.19 -4.50
CA GLU A 51 -10.49 7.88 -4.12
C GLU A 51 -11.10 7.27 -2.86
N ASN A 52 -11.17 5.93 -2.79
CA ASN A 52 -11.63 5.22 -1.61
C ASN A 52 -10.77 5.54 -0.37
N LEU A 53 -9.44 5.54 -0.51
CA LEU A 53 -8.54 5.90 0.59
C LEU A 53 -8.73 7.35 1.04
N THR A 54 -8.92 8.27 0.09
CA THR A 54 -9.18 9.68 0.37
C THR A 54 -10.50 9.87 1.12
N HIS A 55 -11.55 9.15 0.70
CA HIS A 55 -12.84 9.17 1.37
C HIS A 55 -12.76 8.57 2.79
N GLN A 56 -12.03 7.46 2.95
CA GLN A 56 -11.77 6.85 4.25
C GLN A 56 -11.05 7.82 5.19
N LEU A 57 -10.01 8.52 4.72
CA LEU A 57 -9.26 9.50 5.50
C LEU A 57 -10.14 10.68 5.92
N SER A 58 -10.94 11.22 5.00
CA SER A 58 -11.90 12.31 5.31
C SER A 58 -12.94 11.88 6.34
N SER A 59 -13.48 10.67 6.20
CA SER A 59 -14.42 10.08 7.16
C SER A 59 -13.78 9.90 8.54
N MET A 60 -12.52 9.47 8.59
CA MET A 60 -11.77 9.30 9.83
C MET A 60 -11.53 10.64 10.53
N ASN A 61 -11.11 11.68 9.79
CA ASN A 61 -10.91 13.02 10.34
C ASN A 61 -12.21 13.60 10.93
N LYS A 62 -13.35 13.40 10.25
CA LYS A 62 -14.67 13.82 10.78
C LYS A 62 -15.00 13.13 12.10
N LYS A 63 -14.75 11.82 12.20
CA LYS A 63 -14.98 11.05 13.43
C LYS A 63 -14.08 11.54 14.57
N PHE A 64 -12.83 11.87 14.27
CA PHE A 64 -11.90 12.41 15.26
C PHE A 64 -12.42 13.72 15.86
N VAL A 65 -12.81 14.68 15.02
CA VAL A 65 -13.41 15.95 15.46
C VAL A 65 -14.68 15.74 16.29
N GLN A 66 -15.52 14.76 15.93
CA GLN A 66 -16.71 14.41 16.72
C GLN A 66 -16.33 13.88 18.11
N LEU A 67 -15.29 13.06 18.21
CA LEU A 67 -14.80 12.54 19.49
C LEU A 67 -14.23 13.66 20.35
N GLU A 68 -13.43 14.56 19.80
CA GLU A 68 -12.91 15.73 20.52
C GLU A 68 -14.03 16.58 21.11
N ASN A 69 -15.07 16.88 20.32
CA ASN A 69 -16.23 17.62 20.79
C ASN A 69 -17.01 16.87 21.89
N ARG A 70 -17.11 15.55 21.82
CA ARG A 70 -17.74 14.73 22.86
C ARG A 70 -16.93 14.76 24.15
N ILE A 71 -15.62 14.62 24.05
CA ILE A 71 -14.70 14.70 25.20
C ILE A 71 -14.85 16.07 25.88
N LEU A 72 -14.80 17.16 25.12
CA LEU A 72 -14.97 18.51 25.67
C LEU A 72 -16.30 18.69 26.43
N ARG A 73 -17.40 18.11 25.90
CA ARG A 73 -18.70 18.15 26.59
C ARG A 73 -18.68 17.33 27.88
N LEU A 74 -18.09 16.13 27.85
CA LEU A 74 -17.96 15.28 29.02
C LEU A 74 -17.11 15.96 30.11
N GLU A 75 -15.99 16.57 29.74
CA GLU A 75 -15.15 17.36 30.64
C GLU A 75 -15.93 18.50 31.26
N LYS A 76 -16.72 19.26 30.48
CA LYS A 76 -17.60 20.31 31.01
C LYS A 76 -18.64 19.76 31.98
N THR A 77 -19.24 18.61 31.69
CA THR A 77 -20.21 17.96 32.60
C THR A 77 -19.54 17.48 33.89
N LEU A 78 -18.30 17.00 33.82
CA LEU A 78 -17.55 16.58 35.00
C LEU A 78 -17.07 17.77 35.85
N SER A 79 -16.59 18.84 35.22
CA SER A 79 -16.14 20.06 35.89
C SER A 79 -17.29 20.93 36.42
N GLY A 80 -18.51 20.78 35.86
CA GLY A 80 -19.72 21.50 36.27
C GLY A 80 -20.59 20.75 37.28
N LYS A 81 -20.09 19.67 37.88
CA LYS A 81 -20.78 18.99 38.98
C LYS A 81 -20.67 19.86 40.25
N PRO A 82 -21.74 20.03 41.06
CA PRO A 82 -21.64 20.69 42.36
C PRO A 82 -20.68 19.97 43.30
#